data_AF-A0A382W3C2-F1
#
_entry.id   AF-A0A382W3C2-F1
#
_cell.length_a   1.000
_cell.length_b   1.000
_cell.length_c   1.000
_cell.angle_alpha   90.00
_cell.angle_beta   90.00
_cell.angle_gamma   90.00
#
_symmetry.space_group_name_H-M   'P 1'
#
loop_
_entity.id
_entity.type
_entity.pdbx_description
1 polymer ?
#
loop_
_entity_poly.entity_id
_entity_poly.type
_entity_poly.pdbx_seq_one_letter_code
_entity_poly.pdbx_strand_id
1 'polypeptide(L)'
;PLQRAKIYLEDLRSGVKAKPIAVGSGIAQVLPIVAAVELLGPRALLSIEQPELHLHPRLQANLGEYLCDRATESSEPTIVETHSELLVLRVLRMIREGKTDPSKVAVYYVGDTSEGPQITRMRIDANGEFIDEWPAGFFEERLDELF
;
A
#
# COMPACT_ATOMS: atom_id res chain seq x y z
N PRO A 1 21.21 -6.52 -27.62
CA PRO A 1 19.84 -6.42 -28.19
C PRO A 1 18.78 -6.66 -27.11
N LEU A 2 18.01 -5.62 -26.73
CA LEU A 2 16.85 -5.79 -25.85
C LEU A 2 15.81 -6.66 -26.58
N GLN A 3 15.59 -7.88 -26.09
CA GLN A 3 14.48 -8.71 -26.59
C GLN A 3 13.18 -7.94 -26.38
N ARG A 4 12.37 -7.80 -27.44
CA ARG A 4 11.04 -7.20 -27.33
C ARG A 4 10.12 -8.14 -26.57
N ALA A 5 9.96 -7.92 -25.27
CA ALA A 5 8.96 -8.59 -24.46
C ALA A 5 7.58 -7.93 -24.66
N LYS A 6 6.52 -8.73 -24.73
CA LYS A 6 5.12 -8.27 -24.71
C LYS A 6 4.46 -8.81 -23.45
N ILE A 7 3.81 -7.93 -22.70
CA ILE A 7 3.06 -8.30 -21.50
C ILE A 7 1.57 -8.30 -21.84
N TYR A 8 0.87 -9.34 -21.39
CA TYR A 8 -0.57 -9.49 -21.49
C TYR A 8 -1.14 -9.86 -20.13
N LEU A 9 -2.34 -9.36 -19.83
CA LEU A 9 -3.13 -9.76 -18.69
C LEU A 9 -4.18 -10.76 -19.17
N GLU A 10 -4.29 -11.89 -18.48
CA GLU A 10 -5.26 -12.94 -18.80
C GLU A 10 -6.36 -12.98 -17.74
N ASP A 11 -7.61 -12.81 -18.16
CA ASP A 11 -8.75 -13.08 -17.29
C ASP A 11 -8.94 -14.59 -17.18
N LEU A 12 -8.59 -15.17 -16.04
CA LEU A 12 -8.66 -16.60 -15.78
C LEU A 12 -10.08 -17.19 -15.88
N ARG A 13 -11.13 -16.37 -15.85
CA ARG A 13 -12.52 -16.83 -15.96
C ARG A 13 -12.94 -17.02 -17.41
N SER A 14 -12.49 -16.13 -18.28
CA SER A 14 -12.89 -16.07 -19.70
C SER A 14 -11.80 -16.54 -20.66
N GLY A 15 -10.55 -16.64 -20.21
CA GLY A 15 -9.36 -16.90 -21.03
C GLY A 15 -8.95 -15.72 -21.92
N VAL A 16 -9.60 -14.56 -21.80
CA VAL A 16 -9.34 -13.40 -22.65
C VAL A 16 -8.02 -12.76 -22.26
N LYS A 17 -7.16 -12.53 -23.26
CA LYS A 17 -5.90 -11.81 -23.12
C LYS A 17 -6.07 -10.36 -23.56
N ALA A 18 -5.73 -9.44 -22.67
CA ALA A 18 -5.74 -8.01 -22.92
C ALA A 18 -4.34 -7.41 -22.74
N LYS A 19 -4.03 -6.34 -23.47
CA LYS A 19 -2.85 -5.52 -23.16
C LYS A 19 -3.13 -4.73 -21.87
N PRO A 20 -2.11 -4.36 -21.08
CA PRO A 20 -2.31 -3.51 -19.90
C PRO A 20 -3.08 -2.21 -20.18
N ILE A 21 -2.92 -1.61 -21.36
CA ILE A 21 -3.66 -0.41 -21.78
C ILE A 21 -5.14 -0.66 -22.11
N ALA A 22 -5.54 -1.93 -22.26
CA ALA A 22 -6.89 -2.34 -22.63
C ALA A 22 -7.71 -2.83 -21.42
N VAL A 23 -7.18 -2.72 -20.20
CA VAL A 23 -7.90 -3.03 -18.95
C VAL A 23 -8.19 -1.76 -18.16
N GLY A 24 -8.98 -1.87 -17.07
CA GLY A 24 -9.26 -0.74 -16.18
C GLY A 24 -7.99 -0.09 -15.64
N SER A 25 -8.00 1.24 -15.54
CA SER A 25 -6.82 2.07 -15.19
C SER A 25 -6.09 1.62 -13.92
N GLY A 26 -6.84 1.23 -12.87
CA GLY A 26 -6.23 0.74 -11.64
C GLY A 26 -5.38 -0.53 -11.82
N ILE A 27 -5.80 -1.47 -12.69
CA ILE A 27 -5.03 -2.70 -12.95
C ILE A 27 -3.73 -2.35 -13.70
N ALA A 28 -3.80 -1.41 -14.64
CA ALA A 28 -2.63 -0.96 -15.39
C ALA A 28 -1.60 -0.26 -14.48
N GLN A 29 -2.05 0.45 -13.44
CA GLN A 29 -1.21 1.16 -12.49
C GLN A 29 -0.55 0.25 -11.44
N VAL A 30 -1.19 -0.87 -11.07
CA VAL A 30 -0.59 -1.84 -10.13
C VAL A 30 0.53 -2.66 -10.78
N LEU A 31 0.44 -2.91 -12.09
CA LEU A 31 1.44 -3.71 -12.80
C LEU A 31 2.90 -3.25 -12.60
N PRO A 32 3.26 -1.95 -12.78
CA PRO A 32 4.62 -1.50 -12.51
C PRO A 32 5.03 -1.64 -11.05
N ILE A 33 4.11 -1.51 -10.09
CA ILE A 33 4.38 -1.71 -8.66
C ILE A 33 4.76 -3.16 -8.41
N VAL A 34 3.93 -4.10 -8.89
CA VAL A 34 4.21 -5.55 -8.78
C VAL A 34 5.53 -5.89 -9.46
N ALA A 35 5.77 -5.38 -10.66
CA ALA A 35 7.03 -5.60 -11.36
C ALA A 35 8.24 -5.06 -10.57
N ALA A 36 8.12 -3.88 -9.95
CA ALA A 36 9.20 -3.30 -9.15
C ALA A 36 9.50 -4.13 -7.88
N VAL A 37 8.46 -4.63 -7.21
CA VAL A 37 8.58 -5.50 -6.03
C VAL A 37 9.25 -6.83 -6.40
N GLU A 38 8.78 -7.50 -7.46
CA GLU A 38 9.30 -8.81 -7.87
C GLU A 38 10.70 -8.76 -8.49
N LEU A 39 11.10 -7.60 -9.04
CA LEU A 39 12.42 -7.39 -9.63
C LEU A 39 13.41 -6.70 -8.69
N LEU A 40 13.03 -6.49 -7.43
CA LEU A 40 13.83 -5.79 -6.46
C LEU A 40 15.14 -6.57 -6.19
N GLY A 41 16.27 -5.91 -6.39
CA GLY A 41 17.58 -6.49 -6.13
C GLY A 41 17.91 -6.49 -4.63
N PRO A 42 18.85 -7.34 -4.19
CA PRO A 42 19.26 -7.36 -2.80
C PRO A 42 19.79 -5.98 -2.37
N ARG A 43 19.39 -5.54 -1.17
CA ARG A 43 19.77 -4.24 -0.56
C ARG A 43 19.20 -3.00 -1.26
N ALA A 44 18.18 -3.14 -2.10
CA ALA A 44 17.47 -2.00 -2.64
C ALA A 44 16.47 -1.41 -1.62
N LEU A 45 16.12 -0.14 -1.81
CA LEU A 45 15.01 0.53 -1.14
C LEU A 45 13.87 0.64 -2.15
N LEU A 46 12.69 0.16 -1.78
CA LEU A 46 11.47 0.39 -2.55
C LEU A 46 10.74 1.60 -1.96
N SER A 47 10.45 2.61 -2.77
CA SER A 47 9.63 3.76 -2.38
C SER A 47 8.48 3.90 -3.35
N ILE A 48 7.26 3.96 -2.83
CA ILE A 48 6.04 4.03 -3.65
C ILE A 48 5.14 5.14 -3.10
N GLU A 49 4.70 6.01 -4.01
CA GLU A 49 3.76 7.09 -3.71
C GLU A 49 2.36 6.72 -4.23
N GLN A 50 1.35 6.96 -3.40
CA GLN A 50 -0.08 6.76 -3.65
C GLN A 50 -0.42 5.49 -4.47
N PRO A 51 0.03 4.30 -4.04
CA PRO A 51 -0.19 3.05 -4.78
C PRO A 51 -1.68 2.69 -4.96
N GLU A 52 -2.56 3.30 -4.17
CA GLU A 52 -4.01 3.08 -4.17
C GLU A 52 -4.78 3.81 -5.28
N LEU A 53 -4.15 4.73 -6.01
CA LEU A 53 -4.87 5.61 -6.94
C LEU A 53 -5.65 4.80 -7.98
N HIS A 54 -6.90 5.22 -8.22
CA HIS A 54 -7.86 4.57 -9.12
C HIS A 54 -8.14 3.08 -8.84
N LEU A 55 -7.72 2.55 -7.69
CA LEU A 55 -8.07 1.20 -7.26
C LEU A 55 -9.39 1.20 -6.51
N HIS A 56 -10.20 0.19 -6.81
CA HIS A 56 -11.34 -0.15 -5.99
C HIS A 56 -10.90 -0.38 -4.53
N PRO A 57 -11.64 0.08 -3.51
CA PRO A 57 -11.33 -0.08 -2.08
C PRO A 57 -10.77 -1.45 -1.69
N ARG A 58 -11.44 -2.52 -2.13
CA ARG A 58 -10.99 -3.91 -1.91
C ARG A 58 -9.59 -4.21 -2.43
N LEU A 59 -9.20 -3.64 -3.58
CA LEU A 59 -7.87 -3.83 -4.16
C LEU A 59 -6.80 -3.02 -3.42
N GLN A 60 -7.14 -1.87 -2.83
CA GLN A 60 -6.23 -1.09 -1.99
C GLN A 60 -5.78 -1.90 -0.76
N ALA A 61 -6.74 -2.56 -0.10
CA ALA A 61 -6.44 -3.48 0.99
C ALA A 61 -5.56 -4.64 0.52
N ASN A 62 -5.90 -5.31 -0.59
CA ASN A 62 -5.08 -6.41 -1.12
C ASN A 62 -3.64 -5.96 -1.48
N LEU A 63 -3.49 -4.73 -1.97
CA LEU A 63 -2.17 -4.16 -2.28
C LEU A 63 -1.36 -3.92 -1.01
N GLY A 64 -1.98 -3.42 0.06
CA GLY A 64 -1.34 -3.28 1.37
C GLY A 64 -0.84 -4.62 1.94
N GLU A 65 -1.64 -5.68 1.80
CA GLU A 65 -1.24 -7.04 2.21
C GLU A 65 -0.04 -7.53 1.40
N TYR A 66 -0.11 -7.42 0.07
CA TYR A 66 0.98 -7.81 -0.82
C TYR A 66 2.30 -7.08 -0.53
N LEU A 67 2.26 -5.75 -0.34
CA LEU A 67 3.45 -4.95 -0.06
C LEU A 67 4.06 -5.30 1.31
N CYS A 68 3.22 -5.52 2.33
CA CYS A 68 3.68 -5.88 3.67
C CYS A 68 4.31 -7.28 3.71
N ASP A 69 3.69 -8.26 3.04
CA ASP A 69 4.22 -9.62 2.92
C ASP A 69 5.60 -9.59 2.25
N ARG A 70 5.71 -8.90 1.11
CA ARG A 70 6.98 -8.82 0.37
C ARG A 70 8.08 -8.12 1.15
N ALA A 71 7.80 -6.96 1.76
CA ALA A 71 8.77 -6.28 2.60
C ALA A 71 9.25 -7.15 3.78
N THR A 72 8.35 -7.98 4.33
CA THR A 72 8.66 -8.87 5.47
C THR A 72 9.55 -10.04 5.06
N GLU A 73 9.32 -10.62 3.89
CA GLU A 73 10.06 -11.78 3.38
C GLU A 73 11.42 -11.40 2.80
N SER A 74 11.46 -10.33 2.03
CA SER A 74 12.65 -9.93 1.27
C SER A 74 13.66 -9.18 2.15
N SER A 75 13.20 -8.62 3.28
CA SER A 75 13.98 -7.80 4.22
C SER A 75 14.53 -6.51 3.60
N GLU A 76 14.08 -6.14 2.40
CA GLU A 76 14.36 -4.83 1.82
C GLU A 76 13.42 -3.76 2.42
N PRO A 77 13.97 -2.60 2.84
CA PRO A 77 13.15 -1.49 3.28
C PRO A 77 12.15 -1.08 2.19
N THR A 78 10.90 -0.89 2.60
CA THR A 78 9.82 -0.41 1.73
C THR A 78 9.16 0.79 2.39
N ILE A 79 9.09 1.90 1.67
CA ILE A 79 8.41 3.13 2.08
C ILE A 79 7.19 3.29 1.19
N VAL A 80 6.03 3.47 1.82
CA VAL A 80 4.76 3.70 1.13
C VAL A 80 4.16 4.99 1.66
N GLU A 81 3.94 5.94 0.77
CA GLU A 81 3.10 7.10 1.04
C GLU A 81 1.69 6.80 0.53
N THR A 82 0.69 7.06 1.38
CA THR A 82 -0.70 6.68 1.10
C THR A 82 -1.66 7.57 1.88
N HIS A 83 -2.80 7.87 1.26
CA HIS A 83 -3.97 8.46 1.88
C HIS A 83 -5.08 7.40 2.09
N SER A 84 -4.82 6.13 1.75
CA SER A 84 -5.78 5.05 1.93
C SER A 84 -5.78 4.53 3.37
N GLU A 85 -6.83 4.86 4.12
CA GLU A 85 -7.12 4.20 5.39
C GLU A 85 -7.16 2.67 5.24
N LEU A 86 -7.68 2.16 4.12
CA LEU A 86 -7.84 0.72 3.90
C LEU A 86 -6.50 -0.02 3.79
N LEU A 87 -5.47 0.65 3.27
CA LEU A 87 -4.11 0.12 3.22
C LEU A 87 -3.55 0.00 4.64
N VAL A 88 -3.63 1.08 5.42
CA VAL A 88 -3.16 1.11 6.82
C VAL A 88 -3.92 0.08 7.67
N LEU A 89 -5.25 0.07 7.60
CA LEU A 89 -6.11 -0.88 8.32
C LEU A 89 -5.81 -2.33 7.93
N ARG A 90 -5.44 -2.60 6.67
CA ARG A 90 -5.02 -3.95 6.27
C ARG A 90 -3.73 -4.36 6.96
N VAL A 91 -2.71 -3.50 6.98
CA VAL A 91 -1.43 -3.81 7.64
C VAL A 91 -1.63 -4.05 9.14
N LEU A 92 -2.42 -3.20 9.80
CA LEU A 92 -2.81 -3.39 11.20
C LEU A 92 -3.53 -4.73 11.43
N ARG A 93 -4.45 -5.10 10.53
CA ARG A 93 -5.12 -6.40 10.58
C ARG A 93 -4.15 -7.57 10.42
N MET A 94 -3.12 -7.45 9.59
CA MET A 94 -2.10 -8.50 9.45
C MET A 94 -1.31 -8.71 10.74
N ILE A 95 -1.02 -7.63 11.48
CA ILE A 95 -0.41 -7.71 12.82
C ILE A 95 -1.34 -8.49 13.76
N ARG A 96 -2.63 -8.12 13.80
CA ARG A 96 -3.64 -8.80 14.61
C ARG A 96 -3.80 -10.29 14.29
N GLU A 97 -3.67 -10.65 13.01
CA GLU A 97 -3.72 -12.04 12.54
C GLU A 97 -2.39 -12.79 12.75
N GLY A 98 -1.35 -12.15 13.28
CA GLY A 98 -0.03 -12.75 13.49
C GLY A 98 0.76 -13.00 12.20
N LYS A 99 0.38 -12.37 11.09
CA LYS A 99 1.07 -12.50 9.79
C LYS A 99 2.33 -11.63 9.71
N THR A 100 2.38 -10.53 10.45
CA THR A 100 3.54 -9.65 10.52
C THR A 100 3.80 -9.19 11.94
N ASP A 101 5.06 -8.94 12.27
CA ASP A 101 5.48 -8.47 13.59
C ASP A 101 5.37 -6.94 13.65
N PRO A 102 4.75 -6.36 14.69
CA PRO A 102 4.59 -4.90 14.79
C PRO A 102 5.92 -4.16 14.77
N SER A 103 7.04 -4.78 15.18
CA SER A 103 8.38 -4.18 15.11
C SER A 103 8.90 -3.99 13.68
N LYS A 104 8.31 -4.68 12.69
CA LYS A 104 8.64 -4.53 11.26
C LYS A 104 7.84 -3.43 10.58
N VAL A 105 6.87 -2.84 11.25
CA VAL A 105 5.99 -1.81 10.70
C VAL A 105 6.19 -0.50 11.45
N ALA A 106 6.35 0.59 10.71
CA ALA A 106 6.32 1.93 11.26
C ALA A 106 5.34 2.78 10.45
N VAL A 107 4.47 3.49 11.15
CA VAL A 107 3.52 4.43 10.53
C VAL A 107 3.89 5.83 10.99
N TYR A 108 4.03 6.73 10.03
CA TYR A 108 4.27 8.14 10.24
C TYR A 108 3.13 8.90 9.62
N TYR A 109 2.45 9.71 10.44
CA TYR A 109 1.45 10.64 9.96
C TYR A 109 2.12 11.99 9.66
N VAL A 110 1.76 12.58 8.53
CA VAL A 110 2.18 13.92 8.13
C VAL A 110 0.96 14.81 8.21
N GLY A 111 0.97 15.78 9.13
CA GLY A 111 -0.14 16.70 9.34
C GLY A 111 0.30 18.15 9.30
N ASP A 112 -0.60 19.03 8.88
CA ASP A 112 -0.35 20.47 8.86
C ASP A 112 -0.60 21.08 10.24
N THR A 113 0.38 21.85 10.72
CA THR A 113 0.26 22.66 11.94
C THR A 113 0.45 24.14 11.60
N SER A 114 0.16 25.03 12.56
CA SER A 114 0.41 26.47 12.40
C SER A 114 1.88 26.81 12.12
N GLU A 115 2.80 25.90 12.41
CA GLU A 115 4.24 26.05 12.16
C GLU A 115 4.72 25.33 10.89
N GLY A 116 3.81 24.73 10.11
CA GLY A 116 4.10 23.93 8.92
C GLY A 116 3.84 22.43 9.11
N PRO A 117 4.19 21.60 8.10
CA PRO A 117 3.97 20.16 8.15
C PRO A 117 4.84 19.51 9.24
N GLN A 118 4.22 18.71 10.10
CA GLN A 118 4.85 17.96 11.18
C GLN A 118 4.68 16.46 10.95
N ILE A 119 5.74 15.70 11.24
CA ILE A 119 5.74 14.25 11.13
C ILE A 119 5.63 13.63 12.52
N THR A 120 4.56 12.89 12.76
CA THR A 120 4.31 12.21 14.04
C THR A 120 4.37 10.70 13.82
N ARG A 121 5.18 10.01 14.63
CA ARG A 121 5.21 8.54 14.62
C ARG A 121 3.99 8.00 15.38
N MET A 122 3.19 7.19 14.69
CA MET A 122 2.05 6.49 15.26
C MET A 122 2.51 5.15 15.83
N ARG A 123 2.30 4.90 17.12
CA ARG A 123 2.74 3.68 17.81
C ARG A 123 1.67 2.60 17.69
N ILE A 124 2.09 1.40 17.33
CA ILE A 124 1.24 0.22 17.15
C ILE A 124 1.51 -0.76 18.29
N ASP A 125 0.46 -1.32 18.87
CA ASP A 125 0.55 -2.35 19.91
C ASP A 125 0.65 -3.78 19.32
N ALA A 126 0.76 -4.78 20.19
CA ALA A 126 0.83 -6.18 19.77
C ALA A 126 -0.47 -6.74 19.17
N ASN A 127 -1.61 -6.04 19.34
CA ASN A 127 -2.92 -6.43 18.80
C ASN A 127 -3.20 -5.80 17.42
N GLY A 128 -2.24 -5.04 16.88
CA GLY A 128 -2.40 -4.31 15.64
C GLY A 128 -3.33 -3.11 15.80
N GLU A 129 -3.28 -2.42 16.94
CA GLU A 129 -4.04 -1.21 17.21
C GLU A 129 -3.10 -0.02 17.43
N PHE A 130 -3.53 1.18 17.05
CA PHE A 130 -2.80 2.38 17.41
C PHE A 130 -3.00 2.70 18.88
N ILE A 131 -1.90 2.99 19.57
CA ILE A 131 -1.87 3.46 20.95
C ILE A 131 -2.20 4.95 21.00
N ASP A 132 -1.75 5.68 19.98
CA ASP A 132 -1.99 7.11 19.82
C ASP A 132 -3.37 7.35 19.19
N GLU A 133 -4.01 8.46 19.56
CA GLU A 133 -5.24 8.89 18.89
C GLU A 133 -5.00 9.12 17.41
N TRP A 134 -5.95 8.71 16.58
CA TRP A 134 -5.85 8.96 15.15
C TRP A 134 -5.82 10.47 14.91
N PRO A 135 -4.88 10.95 14.10
CA PRO A 135 -4.78 12.37 13.82
C PRO A 135 -6.02 12.84 13.04
N ALA A 136 -6.44 14.08 13.34
CA ALA A 136 -7.59 14.72 12.74
C ALA A 136 -7.52 14.69 11.19
N GLY A 137 -8.68 14.58 10.54
CA GLY A 137 -8.81 14.55 9.09
C GLY A 137 -8.60 13.19 8.40
N PHE A 138 -7.83 12.25 8.98
CA PHE A 138 -7.57 10.96 8.30
C PHE A 138 -8.83 10.06 8.22
N PHE A 139 -9.72 10.11 9.22
CA PHE A 139 -11.07 9.49 9.19
C PHE A 139 -12.20 10.52 9.20
N GLU A 140 -11.93 11.72 9.73
CA GLU A 140 -12.93 12.75 9.99
C GLU A 140 -13.42 13.44 8.72
N GLU A 141 -12.57 13.65 7.70
CA GLU A 141 -13.02 14.23 6.42
C GLU A 141 -14.16 13.42 5.80
N ARG A 142 -14.14 12.09 5.97
CA ARG A 142 -15.21 11.20 5.51
C ARG A 142 -16.50 11.34 6.31
N LEU A 143 -16.40 11.68 7.60
CA LEU A 143 -17.55 11.90 8.47
C LEU A 143 -18.14 13.29 8.22
N ASP A 144 -17.30 14.30 8.00
CA ASP A 144 -17.73 15.66 7.67
C ASP A 144 -18.48 15.73 6.34
N GLU A 145 -18.10 14.91 5.34
CA GLU A 145 -18.85 14.78 4.07
C GLU A 145 -20.19 14.02 4.21
N LEU A 146 -20.45 13.36 5.34
CA LEU A 146 -21.71 12.64 5.61
C LEU A 146 -22.74 13.49 6.37
N PHE A 147 -22.39 14.70 6.81
CA PHE A 147 -23.24 15.62 7.58
C PHE A 147 -23.29 17.02 6.98
#